data_AF-A0A430E249-F1
#
_entry.id   AF-A0A430E249-F1
#
_cell.length_a   1.000
_cell.length_b   1.000
_cell.length_c   1.000
_cell.angle_alpha   90.00
_cell.angle_beta   90.00
_cell.angle_gamma   90.00
#
_symmetry.space_group_name_H-M   'P 1'
#
loop_
_entity.id
_entity.type
_entity.pdbx_description
1 polymer ?
#
loop_
_entity_poly.entity_id
_entity_poly.type
_entity_poly.pdbx_seq_one_letter_code
_entity_poly.pdbx_strand_id
1 'polypeptide(L)'
;MSDPTIAERAFANMVTATRAPPSFDGQGWLVALNLFARTAGFCLTVMLAGKIVRDMRRNRYRDKLREPVTILRLTVLAFAFAGVLRFGGEAAALWGWNPADPSATAAATLAKRLLDPFAAGLAWLGFGLFVLAERGIIDQLRKQPFPINMWASLEQLKRPAIVVALCFVAAVGVVSTR
;
A
#
# COMPACT_ATOMS: atom_id res chain seq x y z
N MET A 1 -6.59 -41.96 -8.67
CA MET A 1 -5.89 -40.67 -8.50
C MET A 1 -6.91 -39.58 -8.81
N SER A 2 -7.24 -38.75 -7.82
CA SER A 2 -8.10 -37.59 -8.02
C SER A 2 -7.38 -36.57 -8.89
N ASP A 3 -8.04 -36.08 -9.94
CA ASP A 3 -7.49 -35.01 -10.77
C ASP A 3 -7.17 -33.79 -9.89
N PRO A 4 -5.97 -33.19 -10.01
CA PRO A 4 -5.64 -32.01 -9.23
C PRO A 4 -6.59 -30.89 -9.60
N THR A 5 -7.11 -30.23 -8.56
CA THR A 5 -8.02 -29.09 -8.69
C THR A 5 -7.35 -27.95 -9.44
N ILE A 6 -8.15 -27.03 -9.98
CA ILE A 6 -7.64 -25.83 -10.68
C ILE A 6 -6.70 -25.02 -9.76
N ALA A 7 -7.00 -24.97 -8.46
CA ALA A 7 -6.15 -24.32 -7.46
C ALA A 7 -4.80 -25.03 -7.29
N GLU A 8 -4.79 -26.37 -7.25
CA GLU A 8 -3.57 -27.16 -7.15
C GLU A 8 -2.71 -27.06 -8.41
N ARG A 9 -3.32 -27.06 -9.61
CA ARG A 9 -2.61 -26.83 -10.87
C ARG A 9 -2.05 -25.42 -10.96
N ALA A 10 -2.82 -24.41 -10.54
CA ALA A 10 -2.37 -23.02 -10.51
C ALA A 10 -1.20 -22.83 -9.53
N PHE A 11 -1.25 -23.46 -8.36
CA PHE A 11 -0.16 -23.46 -7.39
C PHE A 11 1.09 -24.20 -7.91
N ALA A 12 0.92 -25.38 -8.51
CA ALA A 12 2.03 -26.14 -9.08
C ALA A 12 2.74 -25.39 -10.23
N ASN A 13 1.98 -24.71 -11.09
CA ASN A 13 2.53 -23.85 -12.15
C ASN A 13 3.24 -22.61 -11.58
N MET A 14 2.73 -22.04 -10.48
CA MET A 14 3.36 -20.95 -9.73
C MET A 14 4.75 -21.32 -9.19
N VAL A 15 4.95 -22.60 -8.85
CA VAL A 15 6.19 -23.10 -8.25
C VAL A 15 7.23 -23.48 -9.32
N THR A 16 6.80 -23.94 -10.50
CA THR A 16 7.69 -24.55 -11.49
C THR A 16 7.90 -23.74 -12.77
N ALA A 17 6.98 -22.85 -13.17
CA ALA A 17 6.97 -22.27 -14.52
C ALA A 17 7.18 -20.75 -14.60
N THR A 18 7.16 -20.02 -13.48
CA THR A 18 7.20 -18.56 -13.55
C THR A 18 8.60 -18.09 -13.95
N ARG A 19 8.76 -17.56 -15.19
CA ARG A 19 9.85 -16.65 -15.49
C ARG A 19 9.70 -15.50 -14.50
N ALA A 20 10.56 -15.44 -13.50
CA ALA A 20 10.51 -14.43 -12.46
C ALA A 20 11.52 -13.32 -12.79
N PRO A 21 11.34 -12.09 -12.26
CA PRO A 21 12.40 -11.11 -12.29
C PRO A 21 13.69 -11.71 -11.69
N PRO A 22 14.88 -11.33 -12.17
CA PRO A 22 16.15 -11.90 -11.68
C PRO A 22 16.33 -11.80 -10.15
N SER A 23 15.68 -10.83 -9.50
CA SER A 23 15.67 -10.68 -8.05
C SER A 23 14.93 -11.79 -7.28
N PHE A 24 14.23 -12.69 -7.96
CA PHE A 24 13.41 -13.75 -7.36
C PHE A 24 13.85 -15.17 -7.75
N ASP A 25 14.96 -15.33 -8.48
CA ASP A 25 15.66 -16.59 -8.82
C ASP A 25 14.82 -17.90 -8.69
N GLY A 26 13.91 -18.12 -9.64
CA GLY A 26 13.08 -19.34 -9.71
C GLY A 26 11.93 -19.45 -8.69
N GLN A 27 11.76 -18.47 -7.81
CA GLN A 27 10.72 -18.45 -6.77
C GLN A 27 9.48 -17.67 -7.23
N GLY A 28 8.73 -18.23 -8.19
CA GLY A 28 7.52 -17.62 -8.74
C GLY A 28 6.47 -17.24 -7.70
N TRP A 29 6.34 -18.03 -6.63
CA TRP A 29 5.46 -17.74 -5.50
C TRP A 29 5.83 -16.44 -4.75
N LEU A 30 7.11 -16.07 -4.67
CA LEU A 30 7.54 -14.80 -4.06
C LEU A 30 7.13 -13.61 -4.92
N VAL A 31 7.12 -13.78 -6.24
CA VAL A 31 6.63 -12.76 -7.17
C VAL A 31 5.15 -12.51 -6.89
N ALA A 32 4.35 -13.57 -6.74
CA ALA A 32 2.93 -13.44 -6.43
C ALA A 32 2.67 -12.75 -5.09
N LEU A 33 3.40 -13.13 -4.04
CA LEU A 33 3.27 -12.53 -2.72
C LEU A 33 3.68 -11.06 -2.71
N ASN A 34 4.78 -10.71 -3.39
CA ASN A 34 5.19 -9.32 -3.51
C ASN A 34 4.20 -8.53 -4.38
N LEU A 35 3.77 -9.06 -5.52
CA LEU A 35 2.79 -8.41 -6.39
C LEU A 35 1.49 -8.12 -5.62
N PHE A 36 1.00 -9.11 -4.86
CA PHE A 36 -0.13 -8.96 -3.96
C PHE A 36 0.12 -7.84 -2.94
N ALA A 37 1.18 -7.95 -2.14
CA ALA A 37 1.44 -7.03 -1.04
C ALA A 37 1.62 -5.58 -1.52
N ARG A 38 2.31 -5.37 -2.64
CA ARG A 38 2.54 -4.02 -3.21
C ARG A 38 1.26 -3.47 -3.84
N THR A 39 0.49 -4.28 -4.55
CA THR A 39 -0.79 -3.84 -5.13
C THR A 39 -1.81 -3.50 -4.04
N ALA A 40 -1.94 -4.37 -3.03
CA ALA A 40 -2.82 -4.12 -1.88
C ALA A 40 -2.37 -2.88 -1.09
N GLY A 41 -1.08 -2.77 -0.78
CA GLY A 41 -0.51 -1.60 -0.11
C GLY A 41 -0.76 -0.30 -0.88
N PHE A 42 -0.63 -0.31 -2.20
CA PHE A 42 -0.95 0.83 -3.05
C PHE A 42 -2.43 1.20 -2.95
N CYS A 43 -3.35 0.26 -3.15
CA CYS A 43 -4.78 0.54 -3.07
C CYS A 43 -5.19 1.06 -1.69
N LEU A 44 -4.69 0.45 -0.61
CA LEU A 44 -4.98 0.86 0.76
C LEU A 44 -4.47 2.28 1.07
N THR A 45 -3.27 2.62 0.60
CA THR A 45 -2.69 3.94 0.81
C THR A 45 -3.38 5.02 -0.03
N VAL A 46 -3.84 4.70 -1.24
CA VAL A 46 -4.73 5.57 -2.04
C VAL A 46 -6.06 5.80 -1.32
N MET A 47 -6.69 4.74 -0.80
CA MET A 47 -7.94 4.84 -0.05
C MET A 47 -7.77 5.72 1.20
N LEU A 48 -6.67 5.54 1.93
CA LEU A 48 -6.34 6.35 3.10
C LEU A 48 -6.10 7.82 2.74
N ALA A 49 -5.29 8.09 1.70
CA ALA A 49 -5.05 9.45 1.21
C ALA A 49 -6.37 10.12 0.82
N GLY A 50 -7.22 9.43 0.04
CA GLY A 50 -8.53 9.92 -0.36
C GLY A 50 -9.46 10.22 0.83
N LYS A 51 -9.46 9.37 1.86
CA LYS A 51 -10.22 9.60 3.10
C LYS A 51 -9.73 10.87 3.79
N ILE A 52 -8.44 11.01 4.04
CA ILE A 52 -7.87 12.16 4.75
C ILE A 52 -8.07 13.46 3.96
N VAL A 53 -7.85 13.45 2.65
CA VAL A 53 -8.12 14.62 1.79
C VAL A 53 -9.59 15.04 1.85
N ARG A 54 -10.52 14.07 1.84
CA ARG A 54 -11.96 14.37 1.98
C ARG A 54 -12.27 14.96 3.34
N ASP A 55 -11.72 14.41 4.41
CA ASP A 55 -11.93 14.88 5.78
C ASP A 55 -11.37 16.30 5.98
N MET A 56 -10.18 16.58 5.43
CA MET A 56 -9.58 17.92 5.43
C MET A 56 -10.42 18.91 4.63
N ARG A 57 -10.89 18.54 3.43
CA ARG A 57 -11.77 19.40 2.61
C ARG A 57 -13.08 19.71 3.33
N ARG A 58 -13.70 18.72 3.98
CA ARG A 58 -14.94 18.88 4.74
C ARG A 58 -14.78 19.83 5.93
N ASN A 59 -13.62 19.84 6.57
CA ASN A 59 -13.36 20.61 7.78
C ASN A 59 -12.44 21.83 7.56
N ARG A 60 -12.18 22.20 6.30
CA ARG A 60 -11.21 23.26 5.92
C ARG A 60 -11.44 24.63 6.56
N TYR A 61 -12.66 24.90 7.02
CA TYR A 61 -13.04 26.16 7.66
C TYR A 61 -13.02 26.09 9.18
N ARG A 62 -12.92 24.88 9.75
CA ARG A 62 -12.90 24.64 11.20
C ARG A 62 -11.47 24.37 11.68
N ASP A 63 -10.76 23.55 10.93
CA ASP A 63 -9.42 23.09 11.27
C ASP A 63 -8.38 24.19 11.01
N LYS A 64 -7.65 24.61 12.05
CA LYS A 64 -6.55 25.58 11.92
C LYS A 64 -5.20 24.87 11.83
N LEU A 65 -4.21 25.48 11.18
CA LEU A 65 -2.87 24.88 10.99
C LEU A 65 -2.13 24.54 12.29
N ARG A 66 -2.42 25.25 13.38
CA ARG A 66 -1.78 25.02 14.70
C ARG A 66 -2.54 24.02 15.57
N GLU A 67 -3.68 23.50 15.11
CA GLU A 67 -4.46 22.56 15.89
C GLU A 67 -3.92 21.13 15.73
N PRO A 68 -3.89 20.33 16.81
CA PRO A 68 -3.34 18.97 16.78
C PRO A 68 -4.01 18.08 15.73
N VAL A 69 -5.30 18.28 15.48
CA VAL A 69 -6.05 17.54 14.46
C VAL A 69 -5.50 17.77 13.05
N THR A 70 -5.12 19.00 12.73
CA THR A 70 -4.57 19.34 11.41
C THR A 70 -3.20 18.74 11.23
N ILE A 71 -2.34 18.82 12.25
CA ILE A 71 -1.00 18.24 12.20
C ILE A 71 -1.09 16.72 12.06
N LEU A 72 -1.97 16.07 12.83
CA LEU A 72 -2.21 14.63 12.70
C LEU A 72 -2.69 14.24 11.30
N ARG A 73 -3.63 14.99 10.71
CA ARG A 73 -4.09 14.74 9.33
C ARG A 73 -2.97 14.92 8.31
N LEU A 74 -2.14 15.94 8.45
CA LEU A 74 -0.97 16.15 7.58
C LEU A 74 0.06 15.02 7.74
N THR A 75 0.32 14.56 8.97
CA THR A 75 1.16 13.39 9.25
C THR A 75 0.66 12.15 8.53
N VAL A 76 -0.61 11.80 8.71
CA VAL A 76 -1.21 10.63 8.07
C VAL A 76 -1.23 10.78 6.55
N LEU A 77 -1.50 11.98 6.05
CA LEU A 77 -1.50 12.26 4.61
C LEU A 77 -0.09 12.09 4.01
N ALA A 78 0.95 12.56 4.70
CA ALA A 78 2.34 12.39 4.28
C ALA A 78 2.72 10.90 4.22
N PHE A 79 2.38 10.11 5.24
CA PHE A 79 2.58 8.65 5.20
C PHE A 79 1.76 7.96 4.11
N ALA A 80 0.51 8.39 3.89
CA ALA A 80 -0.32 7.84 2.84
C ALA A 80 0.29 8.10 1.46
N PHE A 81 0.73 9.33 1.15
CA PHE A 81 1.39 9.62 -0.13
C PHE A 81 2.75 8.93 -0.26
N ALA A 82 3.54 8.84 0.81
CA ALA A 82 4.77 8.04 0.81
C ALA A 82 4.48 6.59 0.43
N GLY A 83 3.44 6.00 1.02
CA GLY A 83 2.95 4.66 0.69
C GLY A 83 2.47 4.54 -0.75
N VAL A 84 1.71 5.49 -1.26
CA VAL A 84 1.23 5.52 -2.66
C VAL A 84 2.41 5.46 -3.62
N LEU A 85 3.45 6.29 -3.42
CA LEU A 85 4.63 6.30 -4.28
C LEU A 85 5.44 5.00 -4.15
N ARG A 86 5.68 4.55 -2.91
CA ARG A 86 6.49 3.37 -2.61
C ARG A 86 5.84 2.10 -3.16
N PHE A 87 4.59 1.85 -2.78
CA PHE A 87 3.87 0.65 -3.18
C PHE A 87 3.40 0.71 -4.63
N GLY A 88 3.01 1.89 -5.12
CA GLY A 88 2.59 2.10 -6.51
C GLY A 88 3.74 1.90 -7.49
N GLY A 89 4.91 2.47 -7.22
CA GLY A 89 6.11 2.25 -8.04
C GLY A 89 6.54 0.79 -8.07
N GLU A 90 6.42 0.07 -6.95
CA GLU A 90 6.72 -1.37 -6.90
C GLU A 90 5.69 -2.24 -7.59
N ALA A 91 4.40 -1.94 -7.41
CA ALA A 91 3.34 -2.63 -8.11
C ALA A 91 3.52 -2.44 -9.62
N ALA A 92 3.72 -1.20 -10.10
CA ALA A 92 3.95 -0.91 -11.51
C ALA A 92 5.16 -1.65 -12.07
N ALA A 93 6.27 -1.74 -11.32
CA ALA A 93 7.46 -2.50 -11.75
C ALA A 93 7.19 -4.00 -11.87
N LEU A 94 6.41 -4.60 -10.96
CA LEU A 94 6.10 -6.04 -11.00
C LEU A 94 5.02 -6.37 -12.04
N TRP A 95 4.00 -5.52 -12.17
CA TRP A 95 2.96 -5.63 -13.20
C TRP A 95 3.53 -5.38 -14.59
N GLY A 96 4.45 -4.43 -14.75
CA GLY A 96 5.10 -4.11 -16.02
C GLY A 96 6.26 -5.02 -16.38
N TRP A 97 6.64 -5.96 -15.51
CA TRP A 97 7.74 -6.86 -15.76
C TRP A 97 7.40 -7.83 -16.91
N ASN A 98 8.23 -7.80 -17.96
CA ASN A 98 8.13 -8.67 -19.12
C ASN A 98 9.54 -9.02 -19.65
N PRO A 99 9.95 -10.30 -19.68
CA PRO A 99 11.26 -10.69 -20.18
C PRO A 99 11.39 -10.52 -21.70
N ALA A 100 10.28 -10.50 -22.44
CA ALA A 100 10.28 -10.28 -23.88
C ALA A 100 10.38 -8.78 -24.26
N ASP A 101 10.14 -7.88 -23.31
CA ASP A 101 10.30 -6.44 -23.49
C ASP A 101 11.14 -5.83 -22.34
N PRO A 102 12.47 -5.91 -22.46
CA PRO A 102 13.38 -5.33 -21.47
C PRO A 102 13.24 -3.81 -21.37
N SER A 103 12.79 -3.14 -22.44
CA SER A 103 12.69 -1.68 -22.48
C SER A 103 11.57 -1.16 -21.58
N ALA A 104 10.39 -1.78 -21.62
CA ALA A 104 9.28 -1.46 -20.73
C ALA A 104 9.61 -1.76 -19.27
N THR A 105 10.27 -2.89 -19.01
CA THR A 105 10.72 -3.28 -17.66
C THR A 105 11.74 -2.30 -17.09
N ALA A 106 12.69 -1.84 -17.91
CA ALA A 106 13.69 -0.85 -17.53
C ALA A 106 13.04 0.52 -17.21
N ALA A 107 12.09 0.97 -18.04
CA ALA A 107 11.36 2.21 -17.82
C ALA A 107 10.58 2.22 -16.49
N ALA A 108 9.84 1.13 -16.20
CA ALA A 108 9.12 0.99 -14.94
C ALA A 108 10.07 0.96 -13.73
N THR A 109 11.22 0.30 -13.87
CA THR A 109 12.26 0.26 -12.82
C THR A 109 12.87 1.64 -12.59
N LEU A 110 13.21 2.36 -13.66
CA LEU A 110 13.75 3.72 -13.56
C LEU A 110 12.75 4.66 -12.90
N ALA A 111 11.48 4.63 -13.31
CA ALA A 111 10.41 5.42 -12.70
C ALA A 111 10.31 5.16 -11.19
N LYS A 112 10.36 3.90 -10.77
CA LYS A 112 10.40 3.54 -9.34
C LYS A 112 11.60 4.19 -8.63
N ARG A 113 12.81 4.09 -9.20
CA ARG A 113 14.02 4.66 -8.58
C ARG A 113 13.96 6.18 -8.46
N LEU A 114 13.28 6.86 -9.39
CA LEU A 114 13.05 8.30 -9.31
C LEU A 114 12.02 8.65 -8.22
N LEU A 115 11.03 7.80 -7.98
CA LEU A 115 10.00 8.02 -6.95
C LEU A 115 10.47 7.70 -5.53
N ASP A 116 11.41 6.76 -5.37
CA ASP A 116 11.88 6.28 -4.07
C ASP A 116 12.37 7.43 -3.13
N PRO A 117 13.18 8.42 -3.57
CA PRO A 117 13.59 9.55 -2.75
C PRO A 117 12.42 10.43 -2.28
N PHE A 118 11.42 10.65 -3.13
CA PHE A 118 10.23 11.44 -2.76
C PHE A 118 9.37 10.68 -1.76
N ALA A 119 9.20 9.37 -1.94
CA ALA A 119 8.52 8.50 -0.99
C ALA A 119 9.21 8.56 0.39
N ALA A 120 10.54 8.47 0.42
CA ALA A 120 11.32 8.59 1.65
C ALA A 120 11.17 9.97 2.29
N GLY A 121 11.28 11.06 1.51
CA GLY A 121 11.12 12.42 2.01
C GLY A 121 9.74 12.67 2.63
N LEU A 122 8.68 12.13 2.02
CA LEU A 122 7.32 12.22 2.58
C LEU A 122 7.16 11.40 3.87
N ALA A 123 7.79 10.22 3.95
CA ALA A 123 7.79 9.44 5.19
C ALA A 123 8.52 10.18 6.31
N TRP A 124 9.69 10.77 6.02
CA TRP A 124 10.44 11.59 6.98
C TRP A 124 9.68 12.84 7.40
N LEU A 125 8.96 13.49 6.49
CA LEU A 125 8.05 14.58 6.83
C LEU A 125 6.96 14.11 7.80
N GLY A 126 6.35 12.95 7.54
CA GLY A 126 5.39 12.32 8.45
C GLY A 126 5.96 12.09 9.85
N PHE A 127 7.17 11.55 9.95
CA PHE A 127 7.87 11.39 11.23
C PHE A 127 8.13 12.72 11.93
N GLY A 128 8.63 13.72 11.20
CA GLY A 128 8.90 15.05 11.76
C GLY A 128 7.63 15.70 12.30
N LEU A 129 6.54 15.66 11.55
CA LEU A 129 5.24 16.19 11.98
C LEU A 129 4.70 15.44 13.20
N PHE A 130 4.85 14.11 13.25
CA PHE A 130 4.43 13.32 14.41
C PHE A 130 5.21 13.72 15.66
N VAL A 131 6.55 13.78 15.60
CA VAL A 131 7.40 14.16 16.74
C VAL A 131 7.06 15.56 17.26
N LEU A 132 6.79 16.51 16.36
CA LEU A 132 6.37 17.86 16.73
C LEU A 132 4.99 17.89 17.41
N ALA A 133 4.07 17.02 17.00
CA ALA A 133 2.70 16.99 17.50
C ALA A 133 2.49 16.11 18.74
N GLU A 134 3.36 15.12 18.95
CA GLU A 134 3.17 14.03 19.92
C GLU A 134 2.83 14.54 21.31
N ARG A 135 3.63 15.47 21.85
CA ARG A 135 3.42 16.04 23.18
C ARG A 135 2.04 16.69 23.32
N GLY A 136 1.67 17.52 22.34
CA GLY A 136 0.39 18.24 22.34
C GLY A 136 -0.81 17.29 22.22
N ILE A 137 -0.70 16.24 21.41
CA ILE A 137 -1.75 15.23 21.24
C ILE A 137 -1.92 14.42 22.52
N ILE A 138 -0.83 13.90 23.09
CA ILE A 138 -0.88 13.07 24.30
C ILE A 138 -1.47 13.85 25.48
N ASP A 139 -1.04 15.09 25.68
CA ASP A 139 -1.53 15.93 26.77
C ASP A 139 -3.03 16.25 26.62
N GLN A 140 -3.53 16.41 25.39
CA GLN A 140 -4.96 16.57 25.14
C GLN A 140 -5.75 15.27 25.41
N LEU A 141 -5.25 14.13 24.93
CA LEU A 141 -5.90 12.83 25.12
C LEU A 141 -5.96 12.43 26.61
N ARG A 142 -4.97 12.83 27.42
CA ARG A 142 -4.98 12.61 28.86
C ARG A 142 -6.02 13.45 29.60
N LYS A 143 -6.30 14.67 29.12
CA LYS A 143 -7.31 15.56 29.73
C LYS A 143 -8.74 15.07 29.47
N GLN A 144 -9.00 14.54 28.27
CA GLN A 144 -10.30 13.99 27.90
C GLN A 144 -10.10 12.67 27.15
N PRO A 145 -10.01 11.54 27.88
CA PRO A 145 -9.90 10.24 27.24
C PRO A 145 -11.21 9.90 26.53
N PHE A 146 -11.15 9.77 25.21
CA PHE A 146 -12.29 9.29 24.44
C PHE A 146 -12.31 7.76 24.49
N PRO A 147 -13.44 7.12 24.84
CA PRO A 147 -13.55 5.67 24.79
C PRO A 147 -13.47 5.21 23.32
N ILE A 148 -12.35 4.61 22.94
CA ILE A 148 -12.17 4.06 21.60
C ILE A 148 -12.76 2.64 21.57
N ASN A 149 -13.92 2.49 20.93
CA ASN A 149 -14.46 1.17 20.64
C ASN A 149 -13.94 0.68 19.26
N MET A 150 -12.84 -0.08 19.29
CA MET A 150 -12.23 -0.66 18.09
C MET A 150 -13.20 -1.60 17.35
N TRP A 151 -14.02 -2.35 18.10
CA TRP A 151 -14.98 -3.31 17.56
C TRP A 151 -16.10 -2.63 16.77
N ALA A 152 -16.57 -1.48 17.25
CA ALA A 152 -17.58 -0.68 16.54
C ALA A 152 -17.07 -0.15 15.19
N SER A 153 -15.75 -0.07 15.00
CA SER A 153 -15.14 0.42 13.76
C SER A 153 -14.78 -0.69 12.77
N LEU A 154 -15.01 -1.97 13.10
CA LEU A 154 -14.72 -3.10 12.22
C LEU A 154 -15.44 -3.01 10.87
N GLU A 155 -16.64 -2.45 10.84
CA GLU A 155 -17.38 -2.24 9.59
C GLU A 155 -16.61 -1.35 8.61
N GLN A 156 -15.79 -0.42 9.10
CA GLN A 156 -14.95 0.42 8.25
C GLN A 156 -13.85 -0.38 7.53
N LEU A 157 -13.49 -1.57 8.03
CA LEU A 157 -12.51 -2.47 7.41
C LEU A 157 -13.09 -3.33 6.28
N LYS A 158 -14.43 -3.45 6.15
CA LYS A 158 -15.05 -4.29 5.11
C LYS A 158 -14.56 -3.94 3.71
N ARG A 159 -14.56 -2.65 3.37
CA ARG A 159 -14.12 -2.17 2.04
C ARG A 159 -12.63 -2.43 1.79
N PRO A 160 -11.70 -2.01 2.69
CA PRO A 160 -10.29 -2.40 2.61
C PRO A 160 -10.06 -3.90 2.48
N ALA A 161 -10.76 -4.72 3.26
CA ALA A 161 -10.59 -6.17 3.26
C ALA A 161 -10.98 -6.80 1.91
N ILE A 162 -12.07 -6.34 1.29
CA ILE A 162 -12.47 -6.79 -0.05
C ILE A 162 -11.39 -6.42 -1.08
N VAL A 163 -10.85 -5.21 -1.02
CA VAL A 163 -9.78 -4.77 -1.94
C VAL A 163 -8.54 -5.65 -1.78
N VAL A 164 -8.14 -5.97 -0.55
CA VAL A 164 -7.02 -6.88 -0.28
C VAL A 164 -7.30 -8.27 -0.88
N ALA A 165 -8.49 -8.83 -0.66
CA ALA A 165 -8.86 -10.13 -1.23
C ALA A 165 -8.81 -10.12 -2.78
N LEU A 166 -9.32 -9.07 -3.42
CA LEU A 166 -9.27 -8.91 -4.87
C LEU A 166 -7.83 -8.79 -5.39
N CYS A 167 -6.96 -8.06 -4.69
CA CYS A 167 -5.54 -7.95 -5.04
C CYS A 167 -4.84 -9.31 -4.95
N PHE A 168 -5.21 -10.15 -3.98
CA PHE A 168 -4.66 -11.50 -3.85
C PHE A 168 -5.07 -12.37 -5.05
N VAL A 169 -6.36 -12.39 -5.39
CA VAL A 169 -6.88 -13.13 -6.55
C VAL A 169 -6.22 -12.66 -7.84
N ALA A 170 -6.08 -11.34 -8.04
CA ALA A 170 -5.44 -10.77 -9.22
C ALA A 170 -3.95 -11.16 -9.31
N ALA A 171 -3.21 -11.08 -8.19
CA ALA A 171 -1.80 -11.45 -8.17
C ALA A 171 -1.60 -12.94 -8.49
N VAL A 172 -2.47 -13.81 -7.96
CA VAL A 172 -2.45 -15.24 -8.28
C VAL A 172 -2.74 -15.48 -9.75
N GLY A 173 -3.79 -14.85 -10.29
CA GLY A 173 -4.18 -15.01 -11.69
C GLY A 173 -3.12 -14.54 -12.68
N VAL A 174 -2.39 -13.47 -12.37
CA VAL A 174 -1.33 -12.95 -13.23
C VAL A 174 -0.13 -13.88 -13.26
N VAL A 175 0.29 -14.37 -12.10
CA VAL A 175 1.47 -15.24 -12.01
C VAL A 175 1.18 -16.62 -12.57
N SER A 176 -0.06 -17.10 -12.51
CA SER A 176 -0.45 -18.39 -13.09
C SER A 176 -0.65 -18.36 -14.61
N THR A 177 -0.83 -17.17 -15.20
CA THR A 177 -1.06 -16.98 -16.65
C THR A 177 0.16 -16.48 -17.42
N ARG A 178 1.23 -16.10 -16.72
CA ARG A 178 2.53 -15.71 -17.26
C ARG A 178 3.47 -16.90 -17.40
#